data_AF-A0A3L7LT47-F1
#
_entry.id   AF-A0A3L7LT47-F1
#
_cell.length_a   1.000
_cell.length_b   1.000
_cell.length_c   1.000
_cell.angle_alpha   90.00
_cell.angle_beta   90.00
_cell.angle_gamma   90.00
#
_symmetry.space_group_name_H-M   'P 1'
#
loop_
_entity.id
_entity.type
_entity.pdbx_description
1 polymer ?
#
loop_
_entity_poly.entity_id
_entity_poly.type
_entity_poly.pdbx_seq_one_letter_code
_entity_poly.pdbx_strand_id
1 'polypeptide(L)' 'MSTFLSTPDEVAGKVVFVTGAASGIGRSIAELMHQRGARVIAEDVQPEVKELVAAGLVPLVVDMT' A
#
# COMPACT_ATOMS: atom_id res chain seq x y z
N MET A 1 -7.00 32.11 10.84
CA MET A 1 -6.05 31.01 10.57
C MET A 1 -6.55 29.78 11.32
N SER A 2 -7.32 28.91 10.65
CA SER A 2 -7.85 27.69 11.27
C SER A 2 -6.72 26.66 11.37
N THR A 3 -6.30 26.33 12.59
CA THR A 3 -5.32 25.28 12.86
C THR A 3 -6.05 23.94 12.81
N PHE A 4 -6.11 23.32 11.62
CA PHE A 4 -6.52 21.92 11.52
C PHE A 4 -5.44 21.07 12.19
N LEU A 5 -5.79 20.38 13.28
CA LEU A 5 -4.94 19.37 13.90
C LEU A 5 -4.70 18.26 12.87
N SER A 6 -3.43 17.97 12.57
CA SER A 6 -3.06 16.84 11.71
C SER A 6 -3.53 15.55 12.38
N THR A 7 -4.41 14.79 11.72
CA THR A 7 -4.80 13.47 12.19
C THR A 7 -3.54 12.61 12.38
N PRO A 8 -3.40 11.89 13.51
CA PRO A 8 -2.29 10.96 13.69
C PRO A 8 -2.19 9.98 12.50
N ASP A 9 -0.97 9.65 12.06
CA ASP A 9 -0.78 8.63 11.04
C ASP A 9 -1.02 7.24 11.63
N GLU A 10 -2.29 6.82 11.62
CA GLU A 10 -2.79 5.57 12.23
C GLU A 10 -2.08 4.31 11.71
N VAL A 11 -1.50 4.39 10.52
CA VAL A 11 -0.88 3.25 9.82
C VAL A 11 0.65 3.24 9.90
N ALA A 12 1.28 4.30 10.43
CA ALA A 12 2.74 4.38 10.52
C ALA A 12 3.30 3.22 11.35
N GLY A 13 4.32 2.54 10.82
CA GLY A 13 4.98 1.37 11.43
C GLY A 13 4.16 0.08 11.42
N LYS A 14 2.89 0.11 10.98
CA LYS A 14 2.05 -1.07 10.82
C LYS A 14 2.41 -1.85 9.55
N VAL A 15 1.91 -3.08 9.48
CA VAL A 15 1.92 -3.87 8.24
C VAL A 15 0.53 -3.81 7.63
N VAL A 16 0.44 -3.48 6.34
CA VAL A 16 -0.81 -3.39 5.58
C VAL A 16 -0.73 -4.37 4.41
N PHE A 17 -1.76 -5.19 4.23
CA PHE A 17 -1.89 -6.12 3.12
C PHE A 17 -2.96 -5.60 2.16
N VAL A 18 -2.59 -5.34 0.90
CA VAL A 18 -3.48 -4.76 -0.10
C VAL A 18 -3.63 -5.75 -1.26
N THR A 19 -4.84 -6.26 -1.47
CA THR A 19 -5.20 -7.10 -2.61
C THR A 19 -5.61 -6.24 -3.81
N GLY A 20 -5.46 -6.75 -5.03
CA GLY A 20 -5.79 -5.98 -6.23
C GLY A 20 -4.85 -4.79 -6.46
N ALA A 21 -3.61 -4.90 -5.99
CA ALA A 21 -2.66 -3.79 -5.92
C ALA A 21 -1.97 -3.48 -7.25
N ALA A 22 -2.18 -4.25 -8.31
CA ALA A 22 -1.53 -3.99 -9.60
C ALA A 22 -2.07 -2.73 -10.30
N SER A 23 -3.31 -2.29 -10.01
CA SER A 23 -3.94 -1.18 -10.71
C SER A 23 -4.97 -0.40 -9.88
N GLY A 24 -5.43 0.72 -10.43
CA GLY A 24 -6.60 1.46 -9.94
C GLY A 24 -6.53 1.86 -8.47
N ILE A 25 -7.59 1.52 -7.73
CA ILE A 25 -7.76 1.88 -6.32
C ILE A 25 -6.77 1.11 -5.45
N GLY A 26 -6.58 -0.19 -5.68
CA GLY A 26 -5.65 -1.00 -4.90
C GLY A 26 -4.22 -0.48 -4.98
N ARG A 27 -3.76 -0.13 -6.19
CA ARG A 27 -2.46 0.52 -6.39
C ARG A 27 -2.34 1.83 -5.61
N SER A 28 -3.32 2.71 -5.75
CA SER A 28 -3.36 4.00 -5.04
C SER A 28 -3.32 3.82 -3.51
N ILE A 29 -4.03 2.81 -2.99
CA ILE A 29 -4.03 2.49 -1.55
C ILE A 29 -2.66 1.99 -1.12
N ALA A 30 -2.04 1.06 -1.86
CA ALA A 30 -0.72 0.52 -1.51
C ALA A 30 0.33 1.64 -1.45
N GLU A 31 0.35 2.51 -2.46
CA GLU A 31 1.24 3.67 -2.54
C GLU A 31 0.97 4.66 -1.39
N LEU A 32 -0.30 5.01 -1.14
CA LEU A 32 -0.66 5.95 -0.07
C LEU A 32 -0.31 5.41 1.32
N MET A 33 -0.60 4.14 1.60
CA MET A 33 -0.27 3.53 2.90
C MET A 33 1.23 3.47 3.12
N HIS A 34 2.00 3.18 2.06
CA HIS A 34 3.45 3.22 2.13
C HIS A 34 3.98 4.63 2.39
N GLN A 35 3.45 5.65 1.69
CA GLN A 35 3.79 7.06 1.92
C GLN A 35 3.48 7.52 3.35
N ARG A 36 2.44 6.95 3.97
CA ARG A 36 2.06 7.19 5.37
C ARG A 36 2.89 6.38 6.39
N GLY A 37 3.98 5.75 5.94
CA GLY A 37 4.95 5.06 6.80
C GLY A 37 4.56 3.64 7.18
N ALA A 38 3.56 3.04 6.51
CA ALA A 38 3.29 1.62 6.66
C ALA A 38 4.32 0.77 5.89
N ARG A 39 4.53 -0.45 6.38
CA ARG A 39 5.09 -1.54 5.57
C ARG A 39 3.94 -2.20 4.83
N VAL A 40 4.05 -2.34 3.52
CA VAL A 40 2.95 -2.78 2.68
C VAL A 40 3.34 -4.06 1.96
N ILE A 41 2.41 -5.01 1.92
CA ILE A 41 2.43 -6.14 1.01
C ILE A 41 1.39 -5.85 -0.06
N ALA A 42 1.84 -5.68 -1.30
CA ALA A 42 1.00 -5.41 -2.46
C ALA A 42 0.76 -6.74 -3.20
N GLU A 43 -0.45 -7.24 -3.13
CA GLU A 43 -0.86 -8.51 -3.71
C GLU A 43 -1.78 -8.31 -4.92
N ASP A 44 -1.55 -9.07 -5.98
CA ASP A 44 -2.43 -9.17 -7.14
C ASP A 44 -2.11 -10.45 -7.94
N VAL A 45 -3.05 -10.91 -8.76
CA VAL A 45 -2.80 -11.97 -9.76
C VAL A 45 -1.99 -11.44 -10.94
N GLN A 46 -2.08 -10.14 -11.20
CA GLN A 46 -1.40 -9.45 -12.28
C GLN A 46 0.08 -9.22 -11.95
N PRO A 47 1.04 -9.65 -12.82
CA PRO A 47 2.46 -9.49 -12.57
C PRO A 47 2.93 -8.03 -12.47
N GLU A 48 2.14 -7.08 -12.98
CA GLU A 48 2.35 -5.63 -12.92
C GLU A 48 2.48 -5.12 -11.47
N VAL A 49 1.95 -5.85 -10.47
CA VAL A 49 2.16 -5.51 -9.05
C VAL A 49 3.64 -5.44 -8.67
N LYS A 50 4.52 -6.16 -9.40
CA LYS A 50 5.99 -6.12 -9.20
C LYS A 50 6.60 -4.74 -9.38
N GLU A 51 5.95 -3.86 -10.13
CA GLU A 51 6.39 -2.47 -10.33
C GLU A 51 6.37 -1.65 -9.04
N LEU A 52 5.59 -2.07 -8.04
CA LEU A 52 5.50 -1.39 -6.74
C LEU A 52 6.68 -1.68 -5.81
N VAL A 53 7.68 -2.47 -6.24
CA VAL A 53 8.80 -2.83 -5.37
C VAL A 53 9.53 -1.60 -4.82
N ALA A 54 9.54 -1.46 -3.49
CA ALA A 54 10.33 -0.47 -2.78
C ALA A 54 10.70 -0.95 -1.38
N ALA A 55 11.58 -0.23 -0.69
CA ALA A 55 11.95 -0.56 0.68
C ALA A 55 10.72 -0.43 1.60
N GLY A 56 10.16 -1.56 2.05
CA GLY A 56 8.94 -1.58 2.86
C GLY A 56 7.63 -1.63 2.05
N LEU A 57 7.68 -1.79 0.72
CA LEU A 57 6.55 -2.07 -0.15
C LEU A 57 6.90 -3.30 -1.00
N VAL A 58 6.39 -4.46 -0.58
CA VAL A 58 6.79 -5.77 -1.12
C VAL A 58 5.69 -6.32 -2.01
N PRO A 59 5.95 -6.57 -3.30
CA PRO A 59 4.96 -7.16 -4.20
C PRO A 59 4.86 -8.68 -4.01
N LEU A 60 3.65 -9.21 -4.18
CA LEU A 60 3.34 -10.64 -4.12
C LEU A 60 2.37 -10.98 -5.26
N VAL A 61 2.74 -11.93 -6.12
CA VAL A 61 1.83 -12.42 -7.17
C VAL A 61 1.17 -13.71 -6.69
N VAL A 62 -0.15 -13.68 -6.52
CA VAL A 62 -0.94 -14.83 -6.04
C VAL A 62 -2.23 -14.95 -6.84
N ASP A 63 -2.65 -16.18 -7.09
CA ASP A 63 -4.03 -16.49 -7.48
C ASP A 63 -4.78 -16.91 -6.22
N MET A 64 -5.82 -16.17 -5.84
CA MET A 64 -6.62 -16.43 -4.62
C MET A 64 -7.79 -17.41 -4.85
N THR A 65 -7.98 -17.91 -6.07
CA THR A 65 -9.09 -18.80 -6.44
C THR A 65 -8.87 -20.26 -6.04
#